data_AF-A0A944LHJ3-F1
#
_entry.id   AF-A0A944LHJ3-F1
#
_cell.length_a   1.000
_cell.length_b   1.000
_cell.length_c   1.000
_cell.angle_alpha   90.00
_cell.angle_beta   90.00
_cell.angle_gamma   90.00
#
_symmetry.space_group_name_H-M   'P 1'
#
loop_
_entity.id
_entity.type
_entity.pdbx_description
1 polymer ?
#
loop_
_entity_poly.entity_id
_entity_poly.type
_entity_poly.pdbx_seq_one_letter_code
_entity_poly.pdbx_strand_id
1 'polypeptide(L)'
;MIPNTADTFAHFARAGWRSVSEAFAVSKNMESILTPALVSGFVADLLASPQVPHSVREKVVNELAMYVVDDNAEALRAAGEYAREMKIWLPLAEVQRIARTTQNPELILSHLVRARDMTPESLIESLALLASPYNTLTSGPGVEFDLPSGSSNNTLFERLATSGKVEIVKNGWGSGKKVRNLA
;
A
#
# COMPACT_ATOMS: atom_id res chain seq x y z
N MET A 1 -21.17 30.52 14.19
CA MET A 1 -20.69 29.49 13.25
C MET A 1 -19.29 29.90 12.81
N ILE A 2 -18.29 29.04 12.99
CA ILE A 2 -16.96 29.31 12.44
C ILE A 2 -17.02 28.98 10.93
N PRO A 3 -16.52 29.85 10.03
CA PRO A 3 -16.48 29.56 8.61
C PRO A 3 -15.66 28.29 8.32
N ASN A 4 -16.22 27.34 7.58
CA ASN A 4 -15.51 26.16 7.08
C ASN A 4 -14.63 26.54 5.89
N THR A 5 -13.64 27.38 6.12
CA THR A 5 -12.66 27.85 5.11
C THR A 5 -11.31 27.20 5.35
N ALA A 6 -10.47 27.13 4.30
CA ALA A 6 -9.10 26.61 4.40
C ALA A 6 -8.28 27.31 5.50
N ASP A 7 -8.46 28.63 5.68
CA ASP A 7 -7.75 29.42 6.70
C ASP A 7 -8.11 29.01 8.13
N THR A 8 -9.39 28.73 8.40
CA THR A 8 -9.85 28.20 9.70
C THR A 8 -9.17 26.86 10.01
N PHE A 9 -9.05 25.99 9.00
CA PHE A 9 -8.41 24.69 9.18
C PHE A 9 -6.89 24.79 9.33
N ALA A 10 -6.22 25.71 8.62
CA ALA A 10 -4.80 25.96 8.79
C ALA A 10 -4.48 26.42 10.22
N HIS A 11 -5.40 27.15 10.87
CA HIS A 11 -5.28 27.49 12.28
C HIS A 11 -5.38 26.26 13.19
N PHE A 12 -6.32 25.33 12.94
CA PHE A 12 -6.44 24.09 13.71
C PHE A 12 -5.29 23.11 13.49
N ALA A 13 -4.73 23.05 12.28
CA ALA A 13 -3.55 22.22 11.99
C ALA A 13 -2.35 22.58 12.88
N ARG A 14 -2.19 23.86 13.25
CA ARG A 14 -1.16 24.29 14.22
C ARG A 14 -1.40 23.76 15.64
N ALA A 15 -2.65 23.45 15.99
CA ALA A 15 -3.02 22.90 17.29
C ALA A 15 -2.92 21.36 17.35
N GLY A 16 -2.58 20.71 16.24
CA GLY A 16 -2.37 19.26 16.13
C GLY A 16 -3.63 18.48 15.72
N TRP A 17 -3.45 17.17 15.49
CA TRP A 17 -4.45 16.30 14.89
C TRP A 17 -5.82 16.34 15.58
N ARG A 18 -5.87 16.33 16.92
CA ARG A 18 -7.14 16.32 17.67
C ARG A 18 -8.05 17.50 17.29
N SER A 19 -7.48 18.69 17.13
CA SER A 19 -8.24 19.87 16.71
C SER A 19 -8.66 19.79 15.25
N VAL A 20 -7.82 19.18 14.40
CA VAL A 20 -8.15 18.91 12.99
C VAL A 20 -9.31 17.92 12.91
N SER A 21 -9.23 16.77 13.58
CA SER A 21 -10.27 15.73 13.52
C SER A 21 -11.64 16.21 13.98
N GLU A 22 -11.69 17.03 15.04
CA GLU A 22 -12.95 17.66 15.51
C GLU A 22 -13.57 18.55 14.42
N ALA A 23 -12.75 19.32 13.71
CA ALA A 23 -13.20 20.17 12.61
C ALA A 23 -13.64 19.35 11.37
N PHE A 24 -13.00 18.20 11.11
CA PHE A 24 -13.42 17.24 10.08
C PHE A 24 -14.80 16.62 10.39
N ALA A 25 -15.08 16.30 11.64
CA ALA A 25 -16.35 15.69 12.05
C ALA A 25 -17.57 16.62 11.86
N VAL A 26 -17.37 17.94 11.90
CA VAL A 26 -18.47 18.93 11.82
C VAL A 26 -18.65 19.57 10.45
N SER A 27 -17.66 19.44 9.55
CA SER A 27 -17.68 20.14 8.26
C SER A 27 -18.34 19.31 7.15
N LYS A 28 -19.52 19.75 6.69
CA LYS A 28 -20.25 19.13 5.57
C LYS A 28 -19.56 19.30 4.20
N ASN A 29 -18.64 20.26 4.08
CA ASN A 29 -18.01 20.62 2.80
C ASN A 29 -16.52 20.25 2.77
N MET A 30 -16.07 19.37 3.66
CA MET A 30 -14.64 19.09 3.82
C MET A 30 -13.96 18.66 2.53
N GLU A 31 -14.61 17.81 1.77
CA GLU A 31 -14.08 17.26 0.52
C GLU A 31 -13.71 18.34 -0.52
N SER A 32 -14.47 19.44 -0.56
CA SER A 32 -14.23 20.53 -1.51
C SER A 32 -13.15 21.52 -1.08
N ILE A 33 -12.81 21.56 0.20
CA ILE A 33 -11.77 22.44 0.76
C ILE A 33 -10.48 21.69 1.11
N LEU A 34 -10.48 20.35 1.04
CA LEU A 34 -9.35 19.52 1.36
C LEU A 34 -8.21 19.76 0.36
N THR A 35 -7.05 20.17 0.89
CA THR A 35 -5.82 20.35 0.11
C THR A 35 -4.66 19.61 0.78
N PRO A 36 -3.61 19.21 0.04
CA PRO A 36 -2.44 18.56 0.64
C PRO A 36 -1.82 19.35 1.78
N ALA A 37 -1.68 20.68 1.62
CA ALA A 37 -1.12 21.55 2.64
C ALA A 37 -1.90 21.50 3.96
N LEU A 38 -3.20 21.26 3.91
CA LEU A 38 -4.08 21.23 5.09
C LEU A 38 -3.85 20.02 6.00
N VAL A 39 -3.47 18.91 5.40
CA VAL A 39 -3.33 17.61 6.08
C VAL A 39 -1.89 17.10 6.06
N SER A 40 -0.96 17.94 5.62
CA SER A 40 0.48 17.66 5.64
C SER A 40 0.90 17.28 7.06
N GLY A 41 1.56 16.13 7.19
CA GLY A 41 1.96 15.56 8.48
C GLY A 41 0.86 14.80 9.25
N PHE A 42 -0.40 14.82 8.77
CA PHE A 42 -1.54 14.16 9.42
C PHE A 42 -2.24 13.13 8.53
N VAL A 43 -1.70 12.81 7.35
CA VAL A 43 -2.32 11.88 6.40
C VAL A 43 -2.56 10.49 7.02
N ALA A 44 -1.60 9.98 7.80
CA ALA A 44 -1.74 8.69 8.47
C ALA A 44 -2.93 8.69 9.44
N ASP A 45 -3.01 9.70 10.31
CA ASP A 45 -4.09 9.86 11.29
C ASP A 45 -5.45 10.06 10.60
N LEU A 46 -5.48 10.83 9.51
CA LEU A 46 -6.67 11.08 8.71
C LEU A 46 -7.24 9.80 8.14
N LEU A 47 -6.40 8.95 7.55
CA LEU A 47 -6.83 7.70 6.92
C LEU A 47 -7.27 6.65 7.94
N ALA A 48 -6.60 6.62 9.10
CA ALA A 48 -6.93 5.72 10.21
C ALA A 48 -8.18 6.15 11.00
N SER A 49 -8.61 7.41 10.89
CA SER A 49 -9.70 7.93 11.71
C SER A 49 -11.08 7.54 11.15
N PRO A 50 -11.91 6.80 11.91
CA PRO A 50 -13.28 6.49 11.49
C PRO A 50 -14.21 7.71 11.53
N GLN A 51 -13.82 8.78 12.23
CA GLN A 51 -14.58 10.03 12.29
C GLN A 51 -14.43 10.86 11.01
N VAL A 52 -13.35 10.61 10.24
CA VAL A 52 -13.17 11.27 8.94
C VAL A 52 -14.11 10.60 7.92
N PRO A 53 -14.95 11.38 7.22
CA PRO A 53 -15.86 10.83 6.22
C PRO A 53 -15.15 9.97 5.19
N HIS A 54 -15.81 8.91 4.74
CA HIS A 54 -15.26 8.00 3.73
C HIS A 54 -14.80 8.74 2.47
N SER A 55 -15.61 9.66 1.94
CA SER A 55 -15.28 10.39 0.70
C SER A 55 -14.00 11.21 0.81
N VAL A 56 -13.70 11.75 2.00
CA VAL A 56 -12.45 12.47 2.27
C VAL A 56 -11.26 11.52 2.24
N ARG A 57 -11.35 10.37 2.93
CA ARG A 57 -10.27 9.37 2.96
C ARG A 57 -10.04 8.76 1.57
N GLU A 58 -11.12 8.45 0.87
CA GLU A 58 -11.10 7.95 -0.51
C GLU A 58 -10.43 8.95 -1.46
N LYS A 59 -10.77 10.25 -1.38
CA LYS A 59 -10.08 11.29 -2.15
C LYS A 59 -8.58 11.31 -1.90
N VAL A 60 -8.16 11.28 -0.63
CA VAL A 60 -6.73 11.27 -0.27
C VAL A 60 -6.02 10.04 -0.85
N VAL A 61 -6.65 8.87 -0.84
CA VAL A 61 -6.05 7.64 -1.39
C VAL A 61 -6.03 7.65 -2.93
N ASN A 62 -7.07 8.16 -3.59
CA ASN A 62 -7.11 8.27 -5.05
C ASN A 62 -6.09 9.30 -5.59
N GLU A 63 -5.78 10.32 -4.79
CA GLU A 63 -4.82 11.39 -5.12
C GLU A 63 -3.53 11.26 -4.29
N LEU A 64 -3.15 10.04 -3.87
CA LEU A 64 -2.10 9.79 -2.86
C LEU A 64 -0.78 10.52 -3.12
N ALA A 65 -0.32 10.58 -4.38
CA ALA A 65 0.90 11.26 -4.76
C ALA A 65 0.90 12.77 -4.44
N MET A 66 -0.28 13.41 -4.40
CA MET A 66 -0.42 14.82 -4.04
C MET A 66 -0.37 15.03 -2.53
N TYR A 67 -0.91 14.08 -1.75
CA TYR A 67 -1.04 14.19 -0.29
C TYR A 67 0.18 13.67 0.48
N VAL A 68 0.94 12.72 -0.10
CA VAL A 68 2.16 12.18 0.48
C VAL A 68 3.27 12.34 -0.55
N VAL A 69 4.13 13.34 -0.37
CA VAL A 69 5.22 13.64 -1.34
C VAL A 69 6.56 13.05 -0.89
N ASP A 70 6.78 12.90 0.41
CA ASP A 70 8.06 12.63 1.06
C ASP A 70 8.30 11.14 1.41
N ASP A 71 7.54 10.23 0.81
CA ASP A 71 7.62 8.78 1.09
C ASP A 71 7.40 8.45 2.59
N ASN A 72 6.64 9.27 3.32
CA ASN A 72 6.32 9.03 4.72
C ASN A 72 5.70 7.63 4.92
N ALA A 73 6.44 6.74 5.61
CA ALA A 73 6.09 5.33 5.73
C ALA A 73 4.78 5.10 6.48
N GLU A 74 4.46 5.93 7.49
CA GLU A 74 3.21 5.80 8.23
C GLU A 74 2.00 6.18 7.38
N ALA A 75 2.09 7.26 6.62
CA ALA A 75 1.04 7.71 5.70
C ALA A 75 0.83 6.71 4.57
N LEU A 76 1.91 6.21 3.95
CA LEU A 76 1.84 5.20 2.90
C LEU A 76 1.28 3.87 3.39
N ARG A 77 1.66 3.43 4.61
CA ARG A 77 1.07 2.25 5.25
C ARG A 77 -0.43 2.45 5.47
N ALA A 78 -0.84 3.59 6.04
CA ALA A 78 -2.26 3.89 6.28
C ALA A 78 -3.07 3.94 4.98
N ALA A 79 -2.52 4.51 3.91
CA ALA A 79 -3.13 4.52 2.59
C ALA A 79 -3.28 3.11 2.01
N GLY A 80 -2.24 2.28 2.11
CA GLY A 80 -2.31 0.89 1.69
C GLY A 80 -3.37 0.10 2.45
N GLU A 81 -3.44 0.27 3.77
CA GLU A 81 -4.42 -0.41 4.65
C GLU A 81 -5.85 0.00 4.31
N TYR A 82 -6.10 1.31 4.22
CA TYR A 82 -7.42 1.83 3.85
C TYR A 82 -7.83 1.36 2.45
N ALA A 83 -6.93 1.40 1.47
CA ALA A 83 -7.21 0.90 0.13
C ALA A 83 -7.54 -0.60 0.12
N ARG A 84 -6.85 -1.40 0.94
CA ARG A 84 -7.12 -2.83 1.12
C ARG A 84 -8.52 -3.07 1.69
N GLU A 85 -8.86 -2.38 2.79
CA GLU A 85 -10.15 -2.46 3.47
C GLU A 85 -11.30 -2.08 2.54
N MET A 86 -11.17 -0.93 1.88
CA MET A 86 -12.21 -0.37 0.99
C MET A 86 -12.18 -0.95 -0.42
N LYS A 87 -11.27 -1.90 -0.70
CA LYS A 87 -11.10 -2.52 -2.03
C LYS A 87 -10.82 -1.49 -3.14
N ILE A 88 -10.15 -0.40 -2.83
CA ILE A 88 -9.71 0.63 -3.78
C ILE A 88 -8.48 0.12 -4.54
N TRP A 89 -8.41 0.41 -5.84
CA TRP A 89 -7.29 0.03 -6.69
C TRP A 89 -6.23 1.13 -6.68
N LEU A 90 -5.07 0.81 -6.12
CA LEU A 90 -3.92 1.70 -6.17
C LEU A 90 -3.17 1.54 -7.50
N PRO A 91 -2.69 2.64 -8.11
CA PRO A 91 -1.73 2.55 -9.19
C PRO A 91 -0.50 1.73 -8.78
N LEU A 92 0.07 0.96 -9.71
CA LEU A 92 1.22 0.10 -9.43
C LEU A 92 2.40 0.89 -8.82
N ALA A 93 2.65 2.10 -9.31
CA ALA A 93 3.68 2.98 -8.79
C ALA A 93 3.49 3.27 -7.29
N GLU A 94 2.25 3.49 -6.84
CA GLU A 94 1.95 3.71 -5.42
C GLU A 94 2.08 2.40 -4.61
N VAL A 95 1.68 1.25 -5.16
CA VAL A 95 1.89 -0.05 -4.51
C VAL A 95 3.40 -0.31 -4.30
N GLN A 96 4.21 -0.06 -5.32
CA GLN A 96 5.67 -0.18 -5.22
C GLN A 96 6.28 0.81 -4.23
N ARG A 97 5.75 2.03 -4.19
CA ARG A 97 6.16 3.06 -3.23
C ARG A 97 5.85 2.64 -1.79
N ILE A 98 4.66 2.11 -1.52
CA ILE A 98 4.30 1.52 -0.22
C ILE A 98 5.19 0.31 0.09
N ALA A 99 5.50 -0.52 -0.90
CA ALA A 99 6.34 -1.70 -0.71
C ALA A 99 7.77 -1.32 -0.25
N ARG A 100 8.39 -0.33 -0.90
CA ARG A 100 9.72 0.16 -0.52
C ARG A 100 9.79 0.71 0.89
N THR A 101 8.78 1.47 1.31
CA THR A 101 8.82 2.21 2.58
C THR A 101 8.38 1.38 3.76
N THR A 102 7.40 0.49 3.56
CA THR A 102 6.80 -0.30 4.65
C THR A 102 7.38 -1.70 4.75
N GLN A 103 7.85 -2.25 3.61
CA GLN A 103 8.29 -3.64 3.47
C GLN A 103 7.29 -4.67 4.05
N ASN A 104 5.99 -4.34 4.12
CA ASN A 104 4.96 -5.17 4.72
C ASN A 104 4.39 -6.17 3.70
N PRO A 105 4.73 -7.49 3.79
CA PRO A 105 4.30 -8.43 2.78
C PRO A 105 2.79 -8.66 2.78
N GLU A 106 2.16 -8.77 3.95
CA GLU A 106 0.72 -9.03 4.03
C GLU A 106 -0.07 -7.96 3.28
N LEU A 107 0.32 -6.70 3.47
CA LEU A 107 -0.30 -5.56 2.81
C LEU A 107 -0.06 -5.59 1.30
N ILE A 108 1.20 -5.70 0.87
CA ILE A 108 1.56 -5.61 -0.55
C ILE A 108 1.02 -6.78 -1.36
N LEU A 109 1.12 -8.01 -0.85
CA LEU A 109 0.61 -9.18 -1.54
C LEU A 109 -0.90 -9.08 -1.78
N SER A 110 -1.65 -8.50 -0.85
CA SER A 110 -3.09 -8.30 -1.02
C SER A 110 -3.44 -7.38 -2.19
N HIS A 111 -2.62 -6.36 -2.44
CA HIS A 111 -2.75 -5.45 -3.59
C HIS A 111 -2.32 -6.14 -4.89
N LEU A 112 -1.19 -6.85 -4.88
CA LEU A 112 -0.66 -7.52 -6.07
C LEU A 112 -1.54 -8.68 -6.55
N VAL A 113 -2.21 -9.41 -5.64
CA VAL A 113 -3.18 -10.47 -6.00
C VAL A 113 -4.33 -9.91 -6.84
N ARG A 114 -4.73 -8.67 -6.57
CA ARG A 114 -5.79 -8.00 -7.31
C ARG A 114 -5.30 -7.48 -8.65
N ALA A 115 -4.08 -6.97 -8.75
CA ALA A 115 -3.46 -6.49 -9.99
C ALA A 115 -3.16 -7.62 -11.01
N ARG A 116 -4.21 -8.10 -11.70
CA ARG A 116 -4.13 -9.25 -12.63
C ARG A 116 -3.45 -8.92 -13.96
N ASP A 117 -3.59 -7.69 -14.44
CA ASP A 117 -3.08 -7.25 -15.76
C ASP A 117 -1.59 -6.85 -15.73
N MET A 118 -0.91 -7.09 -14.61
CA MET A 118 0.50 -6.80 -14.44
C MET A 118 1.39 -7.85 -15.13
N THR A 119 2.47 -7.38 -15.75
CA THR A 119 3.50 -8.24 -16.36
C THR A 119 4.23 -9.08 -15.30
N PRO A 120 4.78 -10.24 -15.68
CA PRO A 120 5.62 -11.04 -14.78
C PRO A 120 6.83 -10.26 -14.24
N GLU A 121 7.44 -9.41 -15.07
CA GLU A 121 8.57 -8.57 -14.70
C GLU A 121 8.19 -7.55 -13.63
N SER A 122 7.09 -6.82 -13.82
CA SER A 122 6.60 -5.87 -12.82
C SER A 122 6.16 -6.55 -11.53
N LEU A 123 5.67 -7.80 -11.60
CA LEU A 123 5.37 -8.60 -10.41
C LEU A 123 6.65 -8.93 -9.64
N ILE A 124 7.71 -9.39 -10.32
CA ILE A 124 9.02 -9.66 -9.71
C ILE A 124 9.58 -8.40 -9.07
N GLU A 125 9.61 -7.29 -9.82
CA GLU A 125 10.10 -6.01 -9.31
C GLU A 125 9.36 -5.60 -8.03
N SER A 126 8.02 -5.70 -8.03
CA SER A 126 7.21 -5.30 -6.87
C SER A 126 7.42 -6.21 -5.66
N LEU A 127 7.57 -7.52 -5.86
CA LEU A 127 7.89 -8.46 -4.79
C LEU A 127 9.31 -8.24 -4.25
N ALA A 128 10.28 -7.95 -5.13
CA ALA A 128 11.68 -7.75 -4.74
C ALA A 128 11.91 -6.49 -3.88
N LEU A 129 10.98 -5.55 -3.89
CA LEU A 129 10.99 -4.39 -2.97
C LEU A 129 10.74 -4.80 -1.51
N LEU A 130 10.15 -5.97 -1.28
CA LEU A 130 10.01 -6.55 0.05
C LEU A 130 11.32 -7.18 0.52
N ALA A 131 11.42 -7.40 1.83
CA ALA A 131 12.56 -8.08 2.43
C ALA A 131 12.61 -9.58 2.04
N SER A 132 13.57 -10.30 2.62
CA SER A 132 13.66 -11.75 2.48
C SER A 132 12.32 -12.45 2.84
N PRO A 133 11.91 -13.48 2.07
CA PRO A 133 12.66 -14.10 0.97
C PRO A 133 12.35 -13.52 -0.41
N TYR A 134 11.46 -12.53 -0.54
CA TYR A 134 10.97 -12.04 -1.85
C TYR A 134 12.08 -11.42 -2.71
N ASN A 135 13.02 -10.69 -2.10
CA ASN A 135 14.18 -10.13 -2.79
C ASN A 135 15.10 -11.19 -3.43
N THR A 136 14.95 -12.48 -3.08
CA THR A 136 15.69 -13.58 -3.73
C THR A 136 15.28 -13.78 -5.20
N LEU A 137 14.12 -13.26 -5.61
CA LEU A 137 13.67 -13.30 -7.01
C LEU A 137 14.64 -12.59 -7.97
N THR A 138 15.47 -11.66 -7.47
CA THR A 138 16.46 -10.94 -8.29
C THR A 138 17.87 -11.54 -8.22
N SER A 139 18.06 -12.66 -7.52
CA SER A 139 19.38 -13.30 -7.33
C SER A 139 19.86 -14.11 -8.55
N GLY A 140 19.08 -14.14 -9.63
CA GLY A 140 19.40 -14.82 -10.88
C GLY A 140 18.94 -16.28 -10.96
N PRO A 141 19.15 -16.95 -12.12
CA PRO A 141 18.66 -18.30 -12.39
C PRO A 141 19.24 -19.37 -11.46
N GLY A 142 18.43 -20.39 -11.16
CA GLY A 142 18.80 -21.55 -10.36
C GLY A 142 18.84 -21.31 -8.85
N VAL A 143 18.74 -20.07 -8.39
CA VAL A 143 18.63 -19.75 -6.96
C VAL A 143 17.29 -20.25 -6.43
N GLU A 144 17.34 -20.89 -5.26
CA GLU A 144 16.18 -21.44 -4.57
C GLU A 144 15.93 -20.77 -3.23
N PHE A 145 14.65 -20.66 -2.86
CA PHE A 145 14.22 -20.25 -1.53
C PHE A 145 12.89 -20.91 -1.16
N ASP A 146 12.56 -20.92 0.12
CA ASP A 146 11.30 -21.46 0.59
C ASP A 146 10.13 -20.55 0.17
N LEU A 147 9.08 -21.14 -0.41
CA LEU A 147 7.86 -20.42 -0.74
C LEU A 147 7.19 -19.97 0.58
N PRO A 148 7.00 -18.65 0.80
CA PRO A 148 6.29 -18.19 1.99
C PRO A 148 4.87 -18.75 2.05
N SER A 149 4.41 -19.09 3.25
CA SER A 149 3.05 -19.60 3.44
C SER A 149 1.99 -18.54 3.14
N GLY A 150 0.77 -18.98 2.81
CA GLY A 150 -0.41 -18.12 2.64
C GLY A 150 -0.96 -18.12 1.22
N SER A 151 -2.27 -17.89 1.10
CA SER A 151 -3.00 -17.95 -0.18
C SER A 151 -2.52 -16.89 -1.18
N SER A 152 -2.19 -15.68 -0.71
CA SER A 152 -1.66 -14.62 -1.57
C SER A 152 -0.30 -15.00 -2.15
N ASN A 153 0.58 -15.59 -1.35
CA ASN A 153 1.86 -16.11 -1.83
C ASN A 153 1.66 -17.21 -2.88
N ASN A 154 0.85 -18.22 -2.57
CA ASN A 154 0.54 -19.29 -3.53
C ASN A 154 0.04 -18.71 -4.86
N THR A 155 -0.93 -17.80 -4.81
CA THR A 155 -1.50 -17.16 -6.01
C THR A 155 -0.45 -16.43 -6.84
N LEU A 156 0.40 -15.62 -6.21
CA LEU A 156 1.37 -14.79 -6.91
C LEU A 156 2.52 -15.62 -7.49
N PHE A 157 3.02 -16.60 -6.74
CA PHE A 157 4.07 -17.48 -7.23
C PHE A 157 3.56 -18.46 -8.29
N GLU A 158 2.31 -18.91 -8.23
CA GLU A 158 1.68 -19.69 -9.31
C GLU A 158 1.54 -18.87 -10.61
N ARG A 159 1.24 -17.56 -10.51
CA ARG A 159 1.27 -16.66 -11.68
C ARG A 159 2.67 -16.58 -12.29
N LEU A 160 3.71 -16.38 -11.46
CA LEU A 160 5.09 -16.36 -11.94
C LEU A 160 5.50 -17.70 -12.56
N ALA A 161 5.08 -18.81 -11.97
CA ALA A 161 5.36 -20.15 -12.50
C ALA A 161 4.69 -20.38 -13.86
N THR A 162 3.43 -19.96 -14.00
CA THR A 162 2.69 -20.06 -15.27
C THR A 162 3.34 -19.23 -16.38
N SER A 163 3.98 -18.11 -16.02
CA SER A 163 4.75 -17.28 -16.95
C SER A 163 6.18 -17.77 -17.23
N GLY A 164 6.61 -18.88 -16.62
CA GLY A 164 7.94 -19.44 -16.81
C GLY A 164 9.07 -18.66 -16.13
N LYS A 165 8.77 -17.77 -15.17
CA LYS A 165 9.78 -17.00 -14.44
C LYS A 165 10.38 -17.75 -13.25
N VAL A 166 9.58 -18.63 -12.65
CA VAL A 166 10.00 -19.47 -11.54
C VAL A 166 9.45 -20.89 -11.72
N GLU A 167 10.02 -21.83 -10.99
CA GLU A 167 9.50 -23.19 -10.83
C GLU A 167 9.14 -23.41 -9.36
N ILE A 168 7.97 -24.01 -9.08
CA ILE A 168 7.57 -24.40 -7.72
C ILE A 168 7.90 -25.88 -7.52
N VAL A 169 8.90 -26.16 -6.68
CA VAL A 169 9.44 -27.50 -6.42
C VAL A 169 8.90 -28.01 -5.08
N LYS A 170 8.47 -29.28 -5.01
CA LYS A 170 8.11 -29.91 -3.72
C LYS A 170 9.38 -30.21 -2.93
N ASN A 171 9.40 -29.89 -1.63
CA ASN A 171 10.55 -30.27 -0.80
C ASN A 171 10.56 -31.80 -0.61
N GLY A 172 11.73 -32.43 -0.79
CA GLY A 172 11.87 -33.89 -0.69
C GLY A 172 11.73 -34.43 0.74
N TRP A 173 11.92 -33.59 1.75
CA TRP A 173 11.73 -33.88 3.18
C TRP A 173 10.89 -32.75 3.82
N GLY A 174 9.57 -32.94 3.92
CA GLY A 174 8.63 -32.02 4.56
C GLY A 174 7.44 -31.59 3.68
N SER A 175 6.50 -30.84 4.25
CA SER A 175 5.31 -30.31 3.54
C SER A 175 5.55 -28.98 2.81
N GLY A 176 6.75 -28.42 2.92
CA GLY A 176 7.12 -27.15 2.31
C GLY A 176 7.22 -27.21 0.77
N LYS A 177 7.07 -26.05 0.13
CA LYS A 177 7.39 -25.86 -1.29
C LYS A 177 8.58 -24.92 -1.40
N LYS A 178 9.44 -25.14 -2.38
CA LYS A 178 10.51 -24.22 -2.78
C LYS A 178 10.15 -23.52 -4.07
N VAL A 179 10.71 -22.34 -4.26
CA VAL A 179 10.70 -21.60 -5.52
C VAL A 179 12.12 -21.61 -6.06
N ARG A 180 12.26 -21.90 -7.36
CA ARG A 180 13.52 -21.79 -8.10
C ARG A 180 13.37 -20.72 -9.19
N ASN A 181 14.31 -19.79 -9.28
CA ASN A 181 14.32 -18.80 -10.34
C ASN A 181 14.71 -19.44 -11.68
N LEU A 182 13.99 -19.12 -12.76
CA LEU A 182 14.29 -19.61 -14.12
C LEU A 182 14.92 -18.55 -15.02
N ALA A 183 14.82 -17.27 -14.62
CA ALA A 183 15.36 -16.11 -15.33
C ALA A 183 16.24 -15.28 -14.38
#